data_AF-A0A5S4YE33-F1
#
_entry.id   AF-A0A5S4YE33-F1
#
_cell.length_a   1.000
_cell.length_b   1.000
_cell.length_c   1.000
_cell.angle_alpha   90.00
_cell.angle_beta   90.00
_cell.angle_gamma   90.00
#
_symmetry.space_group_name_H-M   'P 1'
#
loop_
_entity.id
_entity.type
_entity.pdbx_description
1 polymer ?
#
loop_
_entity_poly.entity_id
_entity_poly.type
_entity_poly.pdbx_seq_one_letter_code
_entity_poly.pdbx_strand_id
1 'polypeptide(L)'
;MNGCALAIDFLALNRRNDALRSSDIAGYGQPAIRRHSMPPAHIVSHNPATVHAPAGGYCMGLELTQHRRLLFISGQVPERSDGAVPEGFEAQCEQAWRNVMEVLGAAGLGVEHLVKVTTFLTDRNQLVTNRTIRRAMLGEHQPALTVVIAETVDSKWLLEIEAIAAE
;
A
#
# COMPACT_ATOMS: atom_id res chain seq x y z
N MET A 1 36.68 -16.10 17.25
CA MET A 1 36.22 -14.97 16.42
C MET A 1 34.90 -14.51 16.98
N ASN A 2 34.89 -13.31 17.54
CA ASN A 2 33.77 -12.74 18.30
C ASN A 2 32.76 -12.11 17.33
N GLY A 3 31.50 -12.52 17.41
CA GLY A 3 30.36 -11.90 16.73
C GLY A 3 29.28 -11.59 17.75
N CYS A 4 29.38 -10.42 18.38
CA CYS A 4 28.43 -9.91 19.36
C CYS A 4 27.17 -9.42 18.63
N ALA A 5 26.08 -10.19 18.66
CA ALA A 5 24.79 -9.75 18.14
C ALA A 5 24.03 -9.00 19.24
N LEU A 6 23.88 -7.69 19.08
CA LEU A 6 22.91 -6.89 19.82
C LEU A 6 21.50 -7.27 19.36
N ALA A 7 20.78 -8.06 20.15
CA ALA A 7 19.33 -8.12 20.09
C ALA A 7 18.77 -6.85 20.76
N ILE A 8 18.29 -5.90 19.95
CA ILE A 8 17.51 -4.78 20.47
C ILE A 8 16.12 -5.32 20.80
N ASP A 9 15.83 -5.44 22.10
CA ASP A 9 14.56 -5.90 22.65
C ASP A 9 13.45 -4.87 22.33
N PHE A 10 12.72 -5.09 21.25
CA PHE A 10 11.65 -4.21 20.74
C PHE A 10 10.52 -3.99 21.76
N LEU A 11 10.36 -4.92 22.72
CA LEU A 11 9.38 -4.82 23.82
C LEU A 11 9.78 -3.79 24.89
N ALA A 12 11.06 -3.45 25.01
CA ALA A 12 11.53 -2.43 25.96
C ALA A 12 11.30 -1.00 25.45
N LEU A 13 11.22 -0.79 24.12
CA LEU A 13 10.99 0.52 23.52
C LEU A 13 9.52 0.97 23.63
N ASN A 14 8.58 0.03 23.52
CA ASN A 14 7.14 0.33 23.63
C ASN A 14 6.70 0.71 25.07
N ARG A 15 7.33 0.15 26.11
CA ARG A 15 7.00 0.49 27.51
C ARG A 15 7.43 1.90 27.93
N ARG A 16 8.31 2.56 27.18
CA ARG A 16 8.70 3.97 27.43
C ARG A 16 7.74 4.98 26.80
N ASN A 17 6.96 4.60 25.79
CA ASN A 17 6.00 5.51 25.17
C ASN A 17 4.69 5.66 25.97
N ASP A 18 4.32 4.65 26.78
CA ASP A 18 3.11 4.72 27.61
C ASP A 18 3.29 5.60 28.86
N ALA A 19 4.53 5.83 29.31
CA ALA A 19 4.83 6.62 30.52
C ALA A 19 4.89 8.14 30.29
N LEU A 20 4.86 8.61 29.03
CA LEU A 20 4.91 10.04 28.69
C LEU A 20 3.54 10.64 28.34
N ARG A 21 2.44 9.89 28.50
CA ARG A 21 1.07 10.36 28.21
C ARG A 21 0.27 10.81 29.43
N SER A 22 0.87 10.86 30.61
CA SER A 22 0.15 11.03 31.88
C SER A 22 0.81 12.06 32.81
N SER A 23 0.97 13.29 32.34
CA SER A 23 0.89 14.53 33.16
C SER A 23 1.25 15.73 32.29
N ASP A 24 0.44 16.80 32.38
CA ASP A 24 0.76 18.17 31.93
C ASP A 24 0.44 18.59 30.49
N ILE A 25 -0.81 18.41 30.04
CA ILE A 25 -1.41 19.30 29.02
C ILE A 25 -2.87 19.64 29.39
N ALA A 26 -3.06 20.27 30.55
CA ALA A 26 -4.29 20.99 30.86
C ALA A 26 -4.03 22.48 30.64
N GLY A 27 -4.46 23.07 29.52
CA GLY A 27 -4.40 24.53 29.37
C GLY A 27 -4.33 25.18 27.99
N TYR A 28 -4.42 24.46 26.88
CA TYR A 28 -4.56 25.10 25.55
C TYR A 28 -5.78 24.55 24.83
N GLY A 29 -6.88 25.30 24.88
CA GLY A 29 -8.02 25.06 23.99
C GLY A 29 -7.55 25.23 22.55
N GLN A 30 -7.51 24.14 21.79
CA GLN A 30 -7.31 24.21 20.34
C GLN A 30 -8.44 25.08 19.76
N PRO A 31 -8.13 26.16 19.02
CA PRO A 31 -9.18 26.85 18.29
C PRO A 31 -9.81 25.85 17.33
N ALA A 32 -11.14 25.79 17.32
CA ALA A 32 -11.90 24.95 16.41
C ALA A 32 -11.53 25.35 14.98
N ILE A 33 -10.60 24.59 14.37
CA ILE A 33 -10.30 24.70 12.94
C ILE A 33 -11.63 24.38 12.26
N ARG A 34 -12.29 25.41 11.70
CA ARG A 34 -13.41 25.20 10.79
C ARG A 34 -12.87 24.31 9.70
N ARG A 35 -13.28 23.03 9.73
CA ARG A 35 -13.06 22.09 8.63
C ARG A 35 -13.84 22.64 7.45
N HIS A 36 -13.24 23.57 6.71
CA HIS A 36 -13.64 23.73 5.31
C HIS A 36 -13.42 22.35 4.71
N SER A 37 -14.51 21.70 4.28
CA SER A 37 -14.38 20.46 3.55
C SER A 37 -13.57 20.80 2.30
N MET A 38 -12.28 20.46 2.31
CA MET A 38 -11.54 20.47 1.06
C MET A 38 -12.26 19.51 0.11
N PRO A 39 -12.39 19.90 -1.17
CA PRO A 39 -12.92 18.99 -2.17
C PRO A 39 -12.06 17.72 -2.20
N PRO A 40 -12.62 16.57 -2.62
CA PRO A 40 -11.85 15.34 -2.78
C PRO A 40 -10.66 15.58 -3.72
N ALA A 41 -9.58 14.82 -3.53
CA ALA A 41 -8.46 14.80 -4.46
C ALA A 41 -8.93 14.79 -5.92
N HIS A 42 -8.36 15.70 -6.70
CA HIS A 42 -8.59 15.75 -8.13
C HIS A 42 -7.57 14.85 -8.83
N ILE A 43 -8.05 13.71 -9.31
CA ILE A 43 -7.25 12.67 -9.98
C ILE A 43 -7.57 12.68 -11.47
N VAL A 44 -6.56 12.86 -12.31
CA VAL A 44 -6.69 12.86 -13.77
C VAL A 44 -5.77 11.82 -14.37
N SER A 45 -6.33 10.94 -15.20
CA SER A 45 -5.56 9.98 -16.00
C SER A 45 -5.08 10.61 -17.31
N HIS A 46 -3.80 10.43 -17.61
CA HIS A 46 -3.16 10.89 -18.84
C HIS A 46 -2.81 9.69 -19.72
N ASN A 47 -3.46 9.57 -20.88
CA ASN A 47 -3.26 8.49 -21.85
C ASN A 47 -3.05 9.07 -23.26
N PRO A 48 -1.90 9.72 -23.54
CA PRO A 48 -1.65 10.37 -24.83
C PRO A 48 -1.57 9.34 -25.96
N ALA A 49 -2.11 9.68 -27.13
CA ALA A 49 -2.12 8.79 -28.30
C ALA A 49 -0.71 8.48 -28.86
N THR A 50 0.31 9.22 -28.44
CA THR A 50 1.72 9.01 -28.81
C THR A 50 2.43 7.96 -27.96
N VAL A 51 1.80 7.48 -26.89
CA VAL A 51 2.26 6.35 -26.08
C VAL A 51 1.33 5.16 -26.38
N HIS A 52 1.81 3.92 -26.24
CA HIS A 52 0.95 2.75 -26.43
C HIS A 52 -0.32 2.85 -25.55
N ALA A 53 -1.42 2.23 -25.95
CA ALA A 53 -2.62 2.26 -25.12
C ALA A 53 -2.39 1.45 -23.83
N PRO A 54 -2.90 1.92 -22.67
CA PRO A 54 -2.84 1.12 -21.46
C PRO A 54 -3.63 -0.18 -21.63
N ALA A 55 -3.07 -1.28 -21.15
CA ALA A 55 -3.68 -2.59 -21.23
C ALA A 55 -3.77 -3.22 -19.84
N GLY A 56 -4.98 -3.57 -19.40
CA GLY A 56 -5.15 -4.32 -18.15
C GLY A 56 -5.38 -3.50 -16.90
N GLY A 57 -6.07 -2.36 -17.02
CA GLY A 57 -6.60 -1.62 -15.86
C GLY A 57 -5.54 -0.76 -15.17
N TYR A 58 -4.85 0.08 -15.93
CA TYR A 58 -3.94 1.12 -15.43
C TYR A 58 -3.99 2.31 -16.39
N CYS A 59 -3.46 3.46 -15.98
CA CYS A 59 -3.27 4.63 -16.84
C CYS A 59 -1.77 4.90 -17.09
N MET A 60 -1.42 5.54 -18.21
CA MET A 60 -0.01 5.84 -18.52
C MET A 60 0.61 6.85 -17.58
N GLY A 61 -0.14 7.90 -17.24
CA GLY A 61 0.20 8.85 -16.20
C GLY A 61 -1.02 9.13 -15.33
N LEU A 62 -0.77 9.47 -14.07
CA LEU A 62 -1.80 9.90 -13.13
C LEU A 62 -1.34 11.21 -12.50
N GLU A 63 -2.15 12.24 -12.65
CA GLU A 63 -1.93 13.54 -12.02
C GLU A 63 -2.85 13.68 -10.81
N LEU A 64 -2.27 14.14 -9.71
CA LEU A 64 -2.95 14.37 -8.45
C LEU A 64 -2.85 15.85 -8.07
N THR A 65 -3.98 16.53 -7.99
CA THR A 65 -4.06 17.92 -7.51
C THR A 65 -5.08 18.03 -6.38
N GLN A 66 -4.96 19.08 -5.56
CA GLN A 66 -5.90 19.38 -4.47
C GLN A 66 -6.08 18.27 -3.41
N HIS A 67 -5.10 17.37 -3.26
CA HIS A 67 -5.15 16.33 -2.23
C HIS A 67 -4.94 16.91 -0.83
N ARG A 68 -5.62 16.35 0.16
CA ARG A 68 -5.47 16.63 1.59
C ARG A 68 -4.30 15.86 2.19
N ARG A 69 -4.11 14.60 1.80
CA ARG A 69 -3.01 13.76 2.32
C ARG A 69 -2.60 12.66 1.34
N LEU A 70 -1.40 12.16 1.56
CA LEU A 70 -0.88 10.94 0.94
C LEU A 70 -0.75 9.84 1.99
N LEU A 71 -1.04 8.61 1.58
CA LEU A 71 -0.73 7.40 2.32
C LEU A 71 0.29 6.60 1.50
N PHE A 72 1.46 6.41 2.09
CA PHE A 72 2.50 5.53 1.54
C PHE A 72 2.34 4.15 2.18
N ILE A 73 2.06 3.14 1.36
CA ILE A 73 1.80 1.76 1.79
C ILE A 73 3.06 0.95 1.52
N SER A 74 3.69 0.47 2.58
CA SER A 74 4.83 -0.46 2.49
C SER A 74 4.46 -1.69 1.67
N GLY A 75 5.47 -2.36 1.12
CA GLY A 75 5.30 -3.62 0.40
C GLY A 75 4.49 -4.64 1.20
N GLN A 76 3.32 -5.00 0.67
CA GLN A 76 2.45 -6.01 1.23
C GLN A 76 2.83 -7.36 0.62
N VAL A 77 3.33 -8.24 1.50
CA VAL A 77 3.64 -9.64 1.22
C VAL A 77 2.40 -10.51 1.46
N PRO A 78 2.32 -11.75 0.95
CA PRO A 78 1.15 -12.61 1.08
C PRO A 78 1.03 -13.30 2.45
N GLU A 79 1.56 -12.67 3.50
CA GLU A 79 1.50 -13.16 4.87
C GLU A 79 0.23 -12.63 5.57
N ARG A 80 -0.44 -13.51 6.30
CA ARG A 80 -1.61 -13.15 7.13
C ARG A 80 -1.17 -12.62 8.49
N SER A 81 -2.10 -12.07 9.26
CA SER A 81 -1.83 -11.55 10.61
C SER A 81 -1.35 -12.61 11.62
N ASP A 82 -1.60 -13.89 11.34
CA ASP A 82 -1.10 -15.04 12.11
C ASP A 82 0.28 -15.55 11.64
N GLY A 83 0.88 -14.90 10.64
CA GLY A 83 2.16 -15.29 10.04
C GLY A 83 2.05 -16.38 8.96
N ALA A 84 0.85 -16.89 8.68
CA ALA A 84 0.66 -17.92 7.66
C ALA A 84 0.73 -17.32 6.24
N VAL A 85 1.34 -18.07 5.32
CA VAL A 85 1.38 -17.73 3.89
C VAL A 85 0.58 -18.78 3.13
N PRO A 86 -0.45 -18.39 2.36
CA PRO A 86 -1.22 -19.34 1.54
C PRO A 86 -0.35 -20.09 0.53
N GLU A 87 -0.75 -21.31 0.19
CA GLU A 87 -0.10 -22.08 -0.87
C GLU A 87 -0.55 -21.62 -2.27
N GLY A 88 0.41 -21.55 -3.19
CA GLY A 88 0.15 -21.21 -4.60
C GLY A 88 0.03 -19.71 -4.87
N PHE A 89 0.41 -19.33 -6.09
CA PHE A 89 0.48 -17.92 -6.49
C PHE A 89 -0.86 -17.19 -6.42
N GLU A 90 -1.96 -17.83 -6.83
CA GLU A 90 -3.29 -17.22 -6.87
C GLU A 90 -3.72 -16.77 -5.47
N ALA A 91 -3.68 -17.68 -4.49
CA ALA A 91 -4.05 -17.40 -3.12
C ALA A 91 -3.11 -16.38 -2.44
N GLN A 92 -1.82 -16.41 -2.76
CA GLN A 92 -0.87 -15.40 -2.29
C GLN A 92 -1.17 -14.03 -2.89
N CYS A 93 -1.46 -13.95 -4.19
CA CYS A 93 -1.75 -12.69 -4.87
C CYS A 93 -3.02 -12.04 -4.32
N GLU A 94 -4.07 -12.82 -4.09
CA GLU A 94 -5.26 -12.34 -3.39
C GLU A 94 -4.94 -11.84 -1.98
N GLN A 95 -4.11 -12.58 -1.23
CA GLN A 95 -3.75 -12.19 0.13
C GLN A 95 -2.97 -10.88 0.18
N ALA A 96 -2.00 -10.69 -0.71
CA ALA A 96 -1.25 -9.43 -0.80
C ALA A 96 -2.18 -8.25 -1.13
N TRP A 97 -3.16 -8.43 -2.03
CA TRP A 97 -4.16 -7.41 -2.31
C TRP A 97 -5.10 -7.13 -1.13
N ARG A 98 -5.56 -8.18 -0.41
CA ARG A 98 -6.32 -8.02 0.83
C ARG A 98 -5.54 -7.19 1.85
N ASN A 99 -4.25 -7.47 2.01
CA ASN A 99 -3.39 -6.71 2.91
C ASN A 99 -3.31 -5.23 2.51
N VAL A 100 -3.19 -4.91 1.21
CA VAL A 100 -3.28 -3.51 0.72
C VAL A 100 -4.62 -2.86 1.10
N MET A 101 -5.73 -3.58 0.90
CA MET A 101 -7.07 -3.08 1.23
C MET A 101 -7.26 -2.84 2.73
N GLU A 102 -6.73 -3.71 3.59
CA GLU A 102 -6.77 -3.52 5.05
C GLU A 102 -5.99 -2.27 5.48
N VAL A 103 -4.82 -2.01 4.88
CA VAL A 103 -4.04 -0.79 5.15
C VAL A 103 -4.79 0.46 4.69
N LEU A 104 -5.43 0.43 3.52
CA LEU A 104 -6.30 1.51 3.04
C LEU A 104 -7.46 1.74 4.02
N GLY A 105 -8.15 0.66 4.41
CA GLY A 105 -9.29 0.69 5.32
C GLY A 105 -8.93 1.26 6.70
N ALA A 106 -7.76 0.92 7.24
CA ALA A 106 -7.24 1.50 8.47
C ALA A 106 -7.01 3.02 8.40
N ALA A 107 -6.76 3.57 7.20
CA ALA A 107 -6.69 5.00 6.95
C ALA A 107 -8.04 5.64 6.60
N GLY A 108 -9.12 4.85 6.50
CA GLY A 108 -10.44 5.28 6.04
C GLY A 108 -10.51 5.55 4.53
N LEU A 109 -9.67 4.86 3.74
CA LEU A 109 -9.60 4.96 2.28
C LEU A 109 -10.08 3.66 1.63
N GLY A 110 -10.61 3.76 0.41
CA GLY A 110 -10.93 2.66 -0.50
C GLY A 110 -9.98 2.55 -1.71
N VAL A 111 -10.23 1.59 -2.60
CA VAL A 111 -9.40 1.29 -3.78
C VAL A 111 -9.30 2.47 -4.75
N GLU A 112 -10.35 3.29 -4.85
CA GLU A 112 -10.45 4.50 -5.66
C GLU A 112 -9.41 5.57 -5.29
N HIS A 113 -8.84 5.48 -4.08
CA HIS A 113 -7.81 6.39 -3.61
C HIS A 113 -6.40 5.98 -4.05
N LEU A 114 -6.20 4.77 -4.60
CA LEU A 114 -4.89 4.32 -5.06
C LEU A 114 -4.43 5.16 -6.26
N VAL A 115 -3.27 5.79 -6.15
CA VAL A 115 -2.70 6.63 -7.22
C VAL A 115 -1.53 5.96 -7.92
N LYS A 116 -0.77 5.10 -7.22
CA LYS A 116 0.33 4.32 -7.79
C LYS A 116 0.38 2.94 -7.15
N VAL A 117 0.59 1.91 -7.97
CA VAL A 117 0.87 0.55 -7.51
C VAL A 117 2.14 0.03 -8.18
N THR A 118 2.98 -0.64 -7.42
CA THR A 118 4.15 -1.39 -7.91
C THR A 118 4.01 -2.84 -7.45
N THR A 119 4.02 -3.79 -8.39
CA THR A 119 3.97 -5.22 -8.08
C THR A 119 5.29 -5.88 -8.46
N PHE A 120 5.91 -6.56 -7.51
CA PHE A 120 7.06 -7.43 -7.73
C PHE A 120 6.57 -8.87 -7.80
N LEU A 121 6.85 -9.56 -8.90
CA LEU A 121 6.50 -10.96 -9.12
C LEU A 121 7.79 -11.80 -9.17
N THR A 122 7.76 -13.03 -8.67
CA THR A 122 8.94 -13.90 -8.70
C THR A 122 9.09 -14.65 -10.03
N ASP A 123 8.01 -14.79 -10.80
CA ASP A 123 8.02 -15.50 -12.08
C ASP A 123 7.18 -14.77 -13.14
N ARG A 124 7.68 -14.72 -14.39
CA ARG A 124 6.97 -14.14 -15.53
C ARG A 124 5.64 -14.84 -15.83
N ASN A 125 5.52 -16.13 -15.56
CA ASN A 125 4.31 -16.92 -15.75
C ASN A 125 3.15 -16.44 -14.87
N GLN A 126 3.43 -15.67 -13.82
CA GLN A 126 2.44 -15.11 -12.90
C GLN A 126 1.72 -13.87 -13.46
N LEU A 127 2.22 -13.27 -14.55
CA LEU A 127 1.73 -11.98 -15.08
C LEU A 127 0.22 -11.98 -15.40
N VAL A 128 -0.28 -13.04 -16.02
CA VAL A 128 -1.69 -13.13 -16.43
C VAL A 128 -2.58 -13.25 -15.20
N THR A 129 -2.25 -14.17 -14.28
CA THR A 129 -3.00 -14.36 -13.03
C THR A 129 -2.98 -13.11 -12.16
N ASN A 130 -1.83 -12.44 -12.00
CA ASN A 130 -1.71 -11.16 -11.29
C ASN A 130 -2.65 -10.10 -11.89
N ARG A 131 -2.67 -9.96 -13.22
CA ARG A 131 -3.54 -8.99 -13.89
C ARG A 131 -5.01 -9.30 -13.67
N THR A 132 -5.41 -10.58 -13.74
CA THR A 132 -6.79 -11.01 -13.50
C THR A 132 -7.24 -10.69 -12.08
N ILE A 133 -6.45 -11.09 -11.08
CA ILE A 133 -6.75 -10.81 -9.67
C ILE A 133 -6.78 -9.33 -9.39
N ARG A 134 -5.76 -8.56 -9.83
CA ARG A 134 -5.75 -7.10 -9.67
C ARG A 134 -7.02 -6.46 -10.21
N ARG A 135 -7.47 -6.85 -11.41
CA ARG A 135 -8.70 -6.31 -12.02
C ARG A 135 -9.94 -6.65 -11.20
N ALA A 136 -10.03 -7.88 -10.69
CA ALA A 136 -11.13 -8.26 -9.81
C ALA A 136 -11.13 -7.43 -8.51
N MET A 137 -9.95 -7.15 -7.97
CA MET A 137 -9.75 -6.40 -6.72
C MET A 137 -9.98 -4.88 -6.88
N LEU A 138 -9.62 -4.29 -8.02
CA LEU A 138 -9.72 -2.85 -8.26
C LEU A 138 -10.99 -2.42 -9.02
N GLY A 139 -11.70 -3.36 -9.64
CA GLY A 139 -12.85 -3.05 -10.49
C GLY A 139 -12.44 -2.15 -11.66
N GLU A 140 -13.15 -1.02 -11.80
CA GLU A 140 -12.91 -0.03 -12.86
C GLU A 140 -11.78 0.96 -12.55
N HIS A 141 -11.23 0.93 -11.33
CA HIS A 141 -10.18 1.86 -10.93
C HIS A 141 -8.84 1.59 -11.64
N GLN A 142 -8.18 2.64 -12.10
CA GLN A 142 -6.98 2.57 -12.94
C GLN A 142 -5.85 3.45 -12.37
N PRO A 143 -5.07 2.97 -11.39
CA PRO A 143 -3.92 3.71 -10.89
C PRO A 143 -2.78 3.72 -11.93
N ALA A 144 -1.78 4.56 -11.70
CA ALA A 144 -0.49 4.35 -12.34
C ALA A 144 0.10 3.00 -11.87
N LEU A 145 0.76 2.26 -12.75
CA LEU A 145 1.14 0.87 -12.46
C LEU A 145 2.56 0.54 -12.94
N THR A 146 3.26 -0.27 -12.15
CA THR A 146 4.52 -0.92 -12.56
C THR A 146 4.48 -2.38 -12.15
N VAL A 147 4.98 -3.27 -13.01
CA VAL A 147 5.19 -4.69 -12.68
C VAL A 147 6.63 -5.05 -12.99
N VAL A 148 7.31 -5.65 -12.02
CA VAL A 148 8.72 -6.05 -12.11
C VAL A 148 8.84 -7.54 -11.80
N ILE A 149 9.77 -8.23 -12.46
CA ILE A 149 10.17 -9.58 -12.05
C ILE A 149 11.41 -9.45 -11.15
N ALA A 150 11.31 -9.93 -9.91
CA ALA A 150 12.35 -9.80 -8.89
C ALA A 150 12.30 -10.96 -7.89
N GLU A 151 13.40 -11.21 -7.19
CA GLU A 151 13.41 -12.09 -6.02
C GLU A 151 12.87 -11.34 -4.80
N THR A 152 12.12 -12.05 -3.95
CA THR A 152 11.57 -11.55 -2.68
C THR A 152 12.54 -11.83 -1.52
N VAL A 153 12.41 -11.08 -0.43
CA VAL A 153 13.30 -11.24 0.75
C VAL A 153 13.14 -12.61 1.40
N ASP A 154 11.90 -13.12 1.48
CA ASP A 154 11.61 -14.49 1.88
C ASP A 154 11.13 -15.29 0.67
N SER A 155 11.83 -16.39 0.38
CA SER A 155 11.52 -17.29 -0.73
C SER A 155 10.09 -17.86 -0.72
N LYS A 156 9.39 -17.83 0.42
CA LYS A 156 7.98 -18.26 0.52
C LYS A 156 7.00 -17.26 -0.14
N TRP A 157 7.40 -16.01 -0.32
CA TRP A 157 6.59 -14.96 -0.93
C TRP A 157 6.77 -14.95 -2.43
N LEU A 158 5.70 -15.22 -3.18
CA LEU A 158 5.72 -15.25 -4.64
C LEU A 158 5.42 -13.89 -5.28
N LEU A 159 5.09 -12.89 -4.46
CA LEU A 159 4.94 -11.51 -4.87
C LEU A 159 5.03 -10.53 -3.70
N GLU A 160 5.15 -9.26 -4.03
CA GLU A 160 5.02 -8.13 -3.10
C GLU A 160 4.33 -6.95 -3.81
N ILE A 161 3.47 -6.22 -3.10
CA ILE A 161 2.72 -5.08 -3.64
C ILE A 161 2.98 -3.82 -2.81
N GLU A 162 3.62 -2.84 -3.40
CA GLU A 162 3.76 -1.49 -2.83
C GLU A 162 2.71 -0.55 -3.45
N ALA A 163 2.19 0.39 -2.67
CA ALA A 163 1.20 1.33 -3.16
C ALA A 163 1.31 2.72 -2.54
N ILE A 164 0.75 3.70 -3.26
CA ILE A 164 0.52 5.06 -2.78
C ILE A 164 -0.96 5.36 -2.99
N ALA A 165 -1.59 5.95 -1.99
CA ALA A 165 -2.96 6.45 -2.06
C ALA A 165 -3.05 7.94 -1.69
N ALA A 166 -4.13 8.59 -2.12
CA ALA A 166 -4.39 10.00 -1.84
C ALA A 166 -5.87 10.24 -1.57
N GLU A 167 -6.16 11.23 -0.73
CA GLU A 167 -7.50 11.74 -0.42
C GLU A 167 -7.56 13.25 -0.61
#